data_AF-A0AAU6K0Z3-F1
#
_entry.id   AF-A0AAU6K0Z3-F1
#
_cell.length_a   1.000
_cell.length_b   1.000
_cell.length_c   1.000
_cell.angle_alpha   90.00
_cell.angle_beta   90.00
_cell.angle_gamma   90.00
#
_symmetry.space_group_name_H-M   'P 1'
#
loop_
_entity.id
_entity.type
_entity.pdbx_description
1 polymer ?
#
loop_
_entity_poly.entity_id
_entity_poly.type
_entity_poly.pdbx_seq_one_letter_code
_entity_poly.pdbx_strand_id
1 'polypeptide(L)'
;MDPGACWLYNELVAAEVCEVLGLATEPRTVTPGRRPVMEIAGVPHELIRWTARRSDQIAACLEDLEHEYVTAVDDNGELKFLPVVSERARAKLNGMAARKTRPPKQKTQPLAQLRERWKTSAILTSGVAVDIINSLLEYARATVAAIRARVAAVVDVALAAVDVTATVFVMNDGGRFHRRHLFAEARRHLALVLRGRRRDPGLDDLIVAAAISTHCLDISEPKTTLGLLSDYRLYTARWALADLPARPRPPTPVPDPGRQPSADSGEPAAPRTDQGAGEWEVPRLRLSYDRAVLAGAVVRENRLHGLQLHGGVSHLTSLP
;
A
#
# COMPACT_ATOMS: atom_id res chain seq x y z
N MET A 1 14.86 -11.27 10.67
CA MET A 1 15.02 -10.86 9.26
C MET A 1 14.84 -9.35 9.26
N ASP A 2 15.87 -8.58 8.92
CA ASP A 2 15.76 -7.12 8.85
C ASP A 2 14.78 -6.76 7.70
N PRO A 3 13.63 -6.15 7.99
CA PRO A 3 12.69 -5.73 6.94
C PRO A 3 13.36 -4.81 5.91
N GLY A 4 14.40 -4.06 6.29
CA GLY A 4 15.12 -3.14 5.41
C GLY A 4 15.87 -3.80 4.25
N ALA A 5 16.32 -5.05 4.42
CA ALA A 5 17.08 -5.77 3.39
C ALA A 5 16.21 -6.21 2.20
N CYS A 6 14.97 -6.62 2.46
CA CYS A 6 14.03 -7.06 1.41
C CYS A 6 13.59 -5.89 0.51
N TRP A 7 13.40 -4.69 1.10
CA TRP A 7 13.05 -3.50 0.33
C TRP A 7 14.17 -3.05 -0.58
N LEU A 8 15.41 -3.00 -0.06
CA LEU A 8 16.57 -2.62 -0.86
C LEU A 8 16.78 -3.60 -2.03
N TYR A 9 16.65 -4.90 -1.78
CA TYR A 9 16.73 -5.91 -2.84
C TYR A 9 15.67 -5.68 -3.94
N ASN A 10 14.39 -5.54 -3.55
CA ASN A 10 13.30 -5.36 -4.52
C ASN A 10 13.46 -4.06 -5.32
N GLU A 11 13.86 -2.98 -4.66
CA GLU A 11 14.10 -1.68 -5.30
C GLU A 11 15.25 -1.77 -6.33
N LEU A 12 16.40 -2.32 -5.93
CA LEU A 12 17.57 -2.42 -6.81
C LEU A 12 17.32 -3.36 -7.99
N VAL A 13 16.70 -4.52 -7.74
CA VAL A 13 16.37 -5.47 -8.81
C VAL A 13 15.36 -4.85 -9.78
N ALA A 14 14.31 -4.18 -9.27
CA ALA A 14 13.34 -3.53 -10.14
C ALA A 14 13.98 -2.43 -10.99
N ALA A 15 14.84 -1.59 -10.39
CA ALA A 15 15.55 -0.56 -11.12
C ALA A 15 16.46 -1.15 -12.21
N GLU A 16 17.24 -2.18 -11.88
CA GLU A 16 18.16 -2.80 -12.84
C GLU A 16 17.40 -3.45 -14.01
N VAL A 17 16.36 -4.23 -13.71
CA VAL A 17 15.52 -4.85 -14.73
C VAL A 17 14.89 -3.79 -15.62
N CYS A 18 14.44 -2.66 -15.06
CA CYS A 18 13.83 -1.59 -15.82
C CYS A 18 14.82 -0.85 -16.71
N GLU A 19 16.02 -0.54 -16.23
CA GLU A 19 17.04 0.12 -17.04
C GLU A 19 17.54 -0.79 -18.17
N VAL A 20 17.87 -2.05 -17.87
CA VAL A 20 18.43 -3.00 -18.85
C VAL A 20 17.40 -3.38 -19.92
N LEU A 21 16.14 -3.60 -19.53
CA LEU A 21 15.11 -4.05 -20.47
C LEU A 21 14.31 -2.89 -21.08
N GLY A 22 14.55 -1.65 -20.66
CA GLY A 22 13.76 -0.50 -21.09
C GLY A 22 12.32 -0.56 -20.61
N LEU A 23 12.10 -0.98 -19.36
CA LEU A 23 10.79 -1.08 -18.71
C LEU A 23 10.57 0.07 -17.73
N ALA A 24 9.38 0.09 -17.12
CA ALA A 24 9.02 0.95 -16.01
C ALA A 24 8.19 0.15 -15.01
N THR A 25 8.07 0.66 -13.79
CA THR A 25 7.15 0.13 -12.79
C THR A 25 5.95 1.02 -12.60
N GLU A 26 4.85 0.44 -12.12
CA GLU A 26 3.63 1.14 -11.75
C GLU A 26 3.12 0.64 -10.39
N PRO A 27 2.32 1.45 -9.67
CA PRO A 27 1.84 1.07 -8.36
C PRO A 27 0.59 0.20 -8.52
N ARG A 28 0.55 -0.95 -7.88
CA ARG A 28 -0.63 -1.83 -7.88
C ARG A 28 -1.08 -2.12 -6.46
N THR A 29 -2.34 -1.80 -6.19
CA THR A 29 -2.97 -2.06 -4.89
C THR A 29 -3.54 -3.46 -4.88
N VAL A 30 -2.76 -4.42 -4.35
CA VAL A 30 -3.16 -5.83 -4.25
C VAL A 30 -4.22 -6.05 -3.17
N THR A 31 -4.14 -5.26 -2.08
CA THR A 31 -5.12 -5.28 -1.01
C THR A 31 -5.59 -3.85 -0.77
N PRO A 32 -6.90 -3.56 -0.90
CA PRO A 32 -7.42 -2.22 -0.67
C PRO A 32 -6.87 -1.64 0.63
N GLY A 33 -6.29 -0.45 0.54
CA GLY A 33 -5.85 0.30 1.70
C GLY A 33 -4.52 -0.08 2.32
N ARG A 34 -3.89 -1.14 1.79
CA ARG A 34 -2.47 -1.37 2.00
C ARG A 34 -1.68 -0.53 1.01
N ARG A 35 -0.40 -0.37 1.32
CA ARG A 35 0.56 0.31 0.43
C ARG A 35 0.59 -0.41 -0.91
N PRO A 36 0.65 0.33 -2.03
CA PRO A 36 0.80 -0.30 -3.33
C PRO A 36 2.14 -1.05 -3.40
N VAL A 37 2.13 -2.14 -4.16
CA VAL A 37 3.34 -2.87 -4.55
C VAL A 37 3.75 -2.36 -5.93
N MET A 38 5.05 -2.19 -6.14
CA MET A 38 5.58 -1.78 -7.43
C MET A 38 5.75 -3.00 -8.32
N GLU A 39 5.07 -3.01 -9.47
CA GLU A 39 5.13 -4.09 -10.46
C GLU A 39 5.50 -3.54 -11.84
N ILE A 40 5.94 -4.41 -12.75
CA ILE A 40 6.30 -4.01 -14.12
C ILE A 40 5.05 -3.50 -14.86
N ALA A 41 5.14 -2.29 -15.40
CA ALA A 41 4.07 -1.67 -16.17
C ALA A 41 3.80 -2.43 -17.47
N GLY A 42 2.54 -2.43 -17.88
CA GLY A 42 2.08 -3.13 -19.08
C GLY A 42 1.91 -4.63 -18.94
N VAL A 43 2.27 -5.27 -17.83
CA VAL A 43 1.94 -6.68 -17.62
C VAL A 43 0.45 -6.82 -17.28
N PRO A 44 -0.38 -7.53 -18.09
CA PRO A 44 -1.81 -7.65 -17.84
C PRO A 44 -2.12 -8.22 -16.45
N HIS A 45 -3.15 -7.70 -15.78
CA HIS A 45 -3.49 -8.11 -14.41
C HIS A 45 -3.90 -9.59 -14.34
N GLU A 46 -4.57 -10.07 -15.39
CA GLU A 46 -4.98 -11.45 -15.56
C GLU A 46 -3.78 -12.39 -15.60
N LEU A 47 -2.67 -11.97 -16.21
CA LEU A 47 -1.43 -12.75 -16.25
C LEU A 47 -0.78 -12.84 -14.86
N ILE A 48 -0.83 -11.76 -14.08
CA ILE A 48 -0.31 -11.75 -12.71
C ILE A 48 -1.16 -12.65 -11.82
N ARG A 49 -2.49 -12.51 -11.88
CA ARG A 49 -3.42 -13.39 -11.16
C ARG A 49 -3.23 -14.85 -11.56
N TRP A 50 -2.99 -15.13 -12.85
CA TRP A 50 -2.68 -16.48 -13.34
C TRP A 50 -1.44 -17.09 -12.67
N THR A 51 -0.37 -16.30 -12.47
CA THR A 51 0.81 -16.78 -11.72
C THR A 51 0.56 -16.91 -10.20
N ALA A 52 -0.42 -16.19 -9.67
CA ALA A 52 -0.71 -16.09 -8.24
C ALA A 52 -1.74 -17.13 -7.73
N ARG A 53 -2.05 -18.19 -8.48
CA ARG A 53 -3.05 -19.23 -8.09
C ARG A 53 -2.90 -19.79 -6.67
N ARG A 54 -1.66 -19.89 -6.16
CA ARG A 54 -1.42 -20.35 -4.79
C ARG A 54 -1.91 -19.33 -3.75
N SER A 55 -1.83 -18.03 -4.03
CA SER A 55 -2.38 -17.00 -3.16
C SER A 55 -3.90 -17.15 -3.02
N ASP A 56 -4.60 -17.47 -4.11
CA ASP A 56 -6.05 -17.75 -4.08
C ASP A 56 -6.35 -19.00 -3.23
N GLN A 57 -5.56 -20.07 -3.37
CA GLN A 57 -5.68 -21.26 -2.52
C GLN A 57 -5.44 -20.96 -1.04
N ILE A 58 -4.46 -20.10 -0.74
CA ILE A 58 -4.18 -19.66 0.63
C ILE A 58 -5.35 -18.85 1.18
N ALA A 59 -5.92 -17.95 0.38
CA ALA A 59 -7.06 -17.12 0.79
C ALA A 59 -8.30 -17.98 1.10
N ALA A 60 -8.65 -18.92 0.24
CA ALA A 60 -9.74 -19.85 0.48
C ALA A 60 -9.49 -20.71 1.74
N CYS A 61 -8.29 -21.28 1.88
CA CYS A 61 -7.95 -22.06 3.07
C CYS A 61 -7.94 -21.20 4.36
N LEU A 62 -7.60 -19.91 4.26
CA LEU A 62 -7.67 -18.99 5.39
C LEU A 62 -9.12 -18.74 5.80
N GLU A 63 -10.03 -18.57 4.85
CA GLU A 63 -11.47 -18.39 5.13
C GLU A 63 -12.03 -19.60 5.89
N ASP A 64 -11.72 -20.82 5.43
CA ASP A 64 -12.11 -22.06 6.12
C ASP A 64 -11.55 -22.11 7.56
N LEU A 65 -10.28 -21.74 7.73
CA LEU A 65 -9.60 -21.73 9.03
C LEU A 65 -10.16 -20.64 9.97
N GLU A 66 -10.57 -19.50 9.45
CA GLU A 66 -11.23 -18.44 10.22
C GLU A 66 -12.62 -18.88 10.66
N HIS A 67 -13.37 -19.55 9.77
CA HIS A 67 -14.66 -20.14 10.09
C HIS A 67 -14.53 -21.21 11.18
N GLU A 68 -13.57 -22.14 11.05
CA GLU A 68 -13.27 -23.15 12.08
C GLU A 68 -12.88 -22.49 13.41
N TYR A 69 -12.08 -21.43 13.38
CA TYR A 69 -11.65 -20.73 14.60
C TYR A 69 -12.81 -20.14 15.39
N VAL A 70 -13.78 -19.49 14.73
CA VAL A 70 -14.90 -18.82 15.42
C VAL A 70 -16.04 -19.77 15.79
N THR A 71 -16.08 -20.97 15.20
CA THR A 71 -17.13 -21.98 15.44
C THR A 71 -16.65 -23.18 16.28
N ALA A 72 -15.35 -23.30 16.55
CA ALA A 72 -14.80 -24.41 17.32
C ALA A 72 -15.36 -24.41 18.75
N VAL A 73 -15.98 -25.52 19.14
CA VAL A 73 -16.47 -25.80 20.49
C VAL A 73 -15.60 -26.85 21.20
N ASP A 74 -15.52 -26.79 22.52
CA ASP A 74 -14.83 -27.77 23.37
C ASP A 74 -15.72 -28.97 23.69
N ASP A 75 -15.20 -29.91 24.49
CA ASP A 75 -15.91 -31.14 24.83
C ASP A 75 -17.17 -30.88 25.69
N ASN A 76 -17.31 -29.66 26.23
CA ASN A 76 -18.48 -29.20 26.98
C ASN A 76 -19.48 -28.43 26.11
N GLY A 77 -19.19 -28.23 24.81
CA GLY A 77 -20.03 -27.46 23.89
C GLY A 77 -19.82 -25.94 23.95
N GLU A 78 -18.83 -25.46 24.71
CA GLU A 78 -18.50 -24.04 24.82
C GLU A 78 -17.49 -23.62 23.75
N LEU A 79 -17.50 -22.36 23.33
CA LEU A 79 -16.57 -21.87 22.30
C LEU A 79 -15.12 -21.96 22.80
N LYS A 80 -14.27 -22.66 22.02
CA LYS A 80 -12.82 -22.79 22.28
C LYS A 80 -12.07 -21.47 22.18
N PHE A 81 -12.55 -20.54 21.35
CA PHE A 81 -11.91 -19.27 21.07
C PHE A 81 -12.92 -18.12 21.10
N LEU A 82 -12.42 -16.88 21.15
CA LEU A 82 -13.26 -15.71 21.01
C LEU A 82 -13.92 -15.70 19.61
N PRO A 83 -15.19 -15.26 19.49
CA PRO A 83 -15.92 -15.23 18.22
C PRO A 83 -15.44 -14.12 17.26
N VAL A 84 -14.24 -13.58 17.49
CA VAL A 84 -13.61 -12.54 16.67
C VAL A 84 -12.14 -12.91 16.44
N VAL A 85 -11.74 -12.96 15.18
CA VAL A 85 -10.35 -13.23 14.79
C VAL A 85 -9.52 -11.96 14.94
N SER A 86 -8.68 -11.89 15.97
CA SER A 86 -7.69 -10.81 16.11
C SER A 86 -6.66 -10.83 14.97
N GLU A 87 -6.00 -9.69 14.67
CA GLU A 87 -4.94 -9.65 13.65
C GLU A 87 -3.81 -10.65 13.93
N ARG A 88 -3.46 -10.84 15.21
CA ARG A 88 -2.45 -11.82 15.62
C ARG A 88 -2.92 -13.26 15.36
N ALA A 89 -4.19 -13.57 15.60
CA ALA A 89 -4.76 -14.87 15.28
C ALA A 89 -4.79 -15.09 13.76
N ARG A 90 -5.27 -14.10 13.00
CA ARG A 90 -5.27 -14.12 11.53
C ARG A 90 -3.88 -14.34 10.95
N ALA A 91 -2.84 -13.70 11.49
CA ALA A 91 -1.46 -13.92 11.05
C ALA A 91 -1.00 -15.38 11.26
N LYS A 92 -1.39 -16.02 12.37
CA LYS A 92 -1.09 -17.43 12.64
C LYS A 92 -1.86 -18.36 11.70
N LEU A 93 -3.16 -18.12 11.52
CA LEU A 93 -4.02 -18.89 10.60
C LEU A 93 -3.52 -18.78 9.16
N ASN A 94 -3.11 -17.59 8.72
CA ASN A 94 -2.50 -17.40 7.40
C ASN A 94 -1.21 -18.21 7.23
N GLY A 95 -0.37 -18.28 8.28
CA GLY A 95 0.80 -19.16 8.30
C GLY A 95 0.45 -20.65 8.21
N MET A 96 -0.67 -21.08 8.79
CA MET A 96 -1.20 -22.44 8.66
C MET A 96 -1.74 -22.69 7.25
N ALA A 97 -2.56 -21.80 6.70
CA ALA A 97 -3.08 -21.88 5.34
C ALA A 97 -1.94 -22.00 4.31
N ALA A 98 -0.90 -21.17 4.44
CA ALA A 98 0.28 -21.21 3.57
C ALA A 98 1.03 -22.55 3.61
N ARG A 99 1.02 -23.25 4.74
CA ARG A 99 1.60 -24.59 4.89
C ARG A 99 0.67 -25.68 4.33
N LYS A 100 -0.62 -25.64 4.66
CA LYS A 100 -1.64 -26.60 4.18
C LYS A 100 -1.73 -26.62 2.65
N THR A 101 -1.61 -25.46 2.01
CA THR A 101 -1.69 -25.28 0.55
C THR A 101 -0.35 -25.43 -0.18
N ARG A 102 0.73 -25.80 0.51
CA ARG A 102 2.04 -25.94 -0.14
C ARG A 102 2.00 -27.19 -1.04
N PRO A 103 2.17 -27.06 -2.37
CA PRO A 103 2.25 -28.22 -3.24
C PRO A 103 3.53 -29.03 -2.94
N PRO A 104 3.53 -30.34 -3.22
CA PRO A 104 4.75 -31.13 -3.16
C PRO A 104 5.80 -30.54 -4.11
N LYS A 105 7.08 -30.70 -3.75
CA LYS A 105 8.19 -30.19 -4.57
C LYS A 105 8.11 -30.84 -5.96
N GLN A 106 8.01 -30.02 -6.99
CA GLN A 106 7.97 -30.52 -8.37
C GLN A 106 9.29 -31.20 -8.74
N LYS A 107 9.20 -32.20 -9.63
CA LYS A 107 10.39 -32.84 -10.21
C LYS A 107 11.15 -31.82 -11.05
N THR A 108 12.48 -31.89 -11.00
CA THR A 108 13.34 -31.04 -11.82
C THR A 108 13.08 -31.28 -13.30
N GLN A 109 12.84 -30.20 -14.04
CA GLN A 109 12.66 -30.22 -15.50
C GLN A 109 13.65 -29.23 -16.14
N PRO A 110 14.09 -29.45 -17.39
CA PRO A 110 14.90 -28.48 -18.12
C PRO A 110 14.17 -27.14 -18.27
N LEU A 111 14.91 -26.03 -18.18
CA LEU A 111 14.35 -24.67 -18.26
C LEU A 111 13.58 -24.43 -19.57
N ALA A 112 14.06 -24.96 -20.70
CA ALA A 112 13.38 -24.83 -21.98
C ALA A 112 11.96 -25.44 -21.96
N GLN A 113 11.82 -26.66 -21.43
CA GLN A 113 10.52 -27.33 -21.28
C GLN A 113 9.60 -26.59 -20.30
N LEU A 114 10.16 -26.03 -19.21
CA LEU A 114 9.39 -25.21 -18.28
C LEU A 114 8.85 -23.95 -18.95
N ARG A 115 9.67 -23.26 -19.75
CA ARG A 115 9.27 -22.05 -20.48
C ARG A 115 8.16 -22.33 -21.49
N GLU A 116 8.29 -23.40 -22.27
CA GLU A 116 7.23 -23.82 -23.21
C GLU A 116 5.93 -24.13 -22.47
N ARG A 117 6.02 -24.92 -21.40
CA ARG A 117 4.85 -25.27 -20.59
C ARG A 117 4.18 -24.05 -19.97
N TRP A 118 4.95 -23.09 -19.43
CA TRP A 118 4.41 -21.85 -18.88
C TRP A 118 3.75 -21.01 -19.96
N LYS A 119 4.38 -20.86 -21.12
CA LYS A 119 3.81 -20.12 -22.25
C LYS A 119 2.49 -20.72 -22.72
N THR A 120 2.47 -22.05 -22.95
CA THR A 120 1.25 -22.76 -23.33
C THR A 120 0.16 -22.64 -22.27
N SER A 121 0.52 -22.78 -20.99
CA SER A 121 -0.46 -22.63 -19.91
C SER A 121 -1.01 -21.20 -19.80
N ALA A 122 -0.18 -20.18 -20.00
CA ALA A 122 -0.63 -18.79 -20.03
C ALA A 122 -1.63 -18.57 -21.17
N ILE A 123 -1.31 -19.04 -22.39
CA ILE A 123 -2.21 -18.95 -23.56
C ILE A 123 -3.57 -19.60 -23.29
N LEU A 124 -3.57 -20.78 -22.68
CA LEU A 124 -4.80 -21.54 -22.48
C LEU A 124 -5.66 -21.05 -21.31
N THR A 125 -5.05 -20.46 -20.27
CA THR A 125 -5.73 -20.31 -18.97
C THR A 125 -5.60 -18.94 -18.31
N SER A 126 -4.85 -18.00 -18.89
CA SER A 126 -4.75 -16.64 -18.32
C SER A 126 -5.91 -15.73 -18.72
N GLY A 127 -6.57 -16.00 -19.86
CA GLY A 127 -7.56 -15.08 -20.44
C GLY A 127 -6.96 -13.88 -21.19
N VAL A 128 -5.63 -13.79 -21.28
CA VAL A 128 -4.92 -12.76 -22.05
C VAL A 128 -4.80 -13.18 -23.51
N ALA A 129 -4.91 -12.21 -24.43
CA ALA A 129 -4.76 -12.45 -25.86
C ALA A 129 -3.36 -13.01 -26.21
N VAL A 130 -3.32 -13.94 -27.17
CA VAL A 130 -2.11 -14.71 -27.51
C VAL A 130 -0.99 -13.83 -28.06
N ASP A 131 -1.34 -12.82 -28.85
CA ASP A 131 -0.44 -11.81 -29.38
C ASP A 131 0.24 -10.99 -28.28
N ILE A 132 -0.50 -10.62 -27.22
CA ILE A 132 0.04 -9.95 -26.03
C ILE A 132 1.02 -10.87 -25.29
N ILE A 133 0.68 -12.15 -25.12
CA ILE A 133 1.57 -13.12 -24.46
C ILE A 133 2.86 -13.31 -25.28
N ASN A 134 2.75 -13.38 -26.61
CA ASN A 134 3.89 -13.52 -27.51
C ASN A 134 4.79 -12.28 -27.56
N SER A 135 4.21 -11.10 -27.35
CA SER A 135 4.89 -9.79 -27.48
C SER A 135 4.90 -9.02 -26.16
N LEU A 136 4.94 -9.74 -25.03
CA LEU A 136 4.74 -9.15 -23.70
C LEU A 136 5.80 -8.09 -23.37
N LEU A 137 7.04 -8.31 -23.81
CA LEU A 137 8.14 -7.37 -23.58
C LEU A 137 7.92 -6.08 -24.37
N GLU A 138 7.53 -6.18 -25.64
CA GLU A 138 7.23 -5.06 -26.51
C GLU A 138 6.04 -4.27 -25.96
N TYR A 139 5.00 -4.95 -25.51
CA TYR A 139 3.83 -4.32 -24.89
C TYR A 139 4.22 -3.59 -23.61
N ALA A 140 5.02 -4.22 -22.73
CA ALA A 140 5.51 -3.58 -21.51
C ALA A 140 6.37 -2.34 -21.83
N ARG A 141 7.26 -2.42 -22.83
CA ARG A 141 8.07 -1.27 -23.30
C ARG A 141 7.21 -0.13 -23.85
N ALA A 142 6.13 -0.42 -24.56
CA ALA A 142 5.24 0.61 -25.10
C ALA A 142 4.61 1.47 -23.99
N THR A 143 4.38 0.92 -22.79
CA THR A 143 3.84 1.69 -21.65
C THR A 143 4.83 2.69 -21.04
N VAL A 144 6.12 2.50 -21.29
CA VAL A 144 7.20 3.24 -20.62
C VAL A 144 7.22 4.70 -21.00
N ALA A 145 6.95 5.04 -22.26
CA ALA A 145 6.98 6.42 -22.74
C ALA A 145 6.01 7.31 -21.95
N ALA A 146 4.77 6.83 -21.75
CA ALA A 146 3.75 7.54 -21.00
C ALA A 146 4.11 7.70 -19.51
N ILE A 147 4.72 6.67 -18.90
CA ILE A 147 5.16 6.73 -17.50
C ILE A 147 6.33 7.70 -17.35
N ARG A 148 7.35 7.61 -18.22
CA ARG A 148 8.53 8.47 -18.18
C ARG A 148 8.19 9.93 -18.41
N ALA A 149 7.19 10.24 -19.24
CA ALA A 149 6.71 11.61 -19.42
C ALA A 149 6.13 12.24 -18.14
N ARG A 150 5.67 11.41 -17.19
CA ARG A 150 5.05 11.86 -15.92
C ARG A 150 6.03 11.85 -14.74
N VAL A 151 7.24 11.32 -14.92
CA VAL A 151 8.24 11.16 -13.87
C VAL A 151 9.29 12.25 -13.99
N ALA A 152 9.45 13.04 -12.93
CA ALA A 152 10.55 14.00 -12.84
C ALA A 152 11.89 13.25 -12.82
N ALA A 153 12.86 13.75 -13.59
CA ALA A 153 14.21 13.18 -13.61
C ALA A 153 14.98 13.41 -12.32
N VAL A 154 14.56 14.41 -11.53
CA VAL A 154 15.20 14.82 -10.27
C VAL A 154 14.16 14.74 -9.15
N VAL A 155 14.57 14.19 -8.01
CA VAL A 155 13.76 14.10 -6.79
C VAL A 155 14.03 15.32 -5.92
N ASP A 156 12.98 16.06 -5.56
CA ASP A 156 13.06 17.11 -4.55
C ASP A 156 13.16 16.48 -3.15
N VAL A 157 14.35 16.58 -2.55
CA VAL A 157 14.66 16.00 -1.24
C VAL A 157 13.80 16.62 -0.13
N ALA A 158 13.52 17.92 -0.19
CA ALA A 158 12.73 18.59 0.82
C ALA A 158 11.26 18.16 0.75
N LEU A 159 10.73 17.99 -0.46
CA LEU A 159 9.37 17.49 -0.66
C LEU A 159 9.24 16.03 -0.23
N ALA A 160 10.19 15.19 -0.64
CA ALA A 160 10.23 13.79 -0.25
C ALA A 160 10.34 13.61 1.27
N ALA A 161 11.12 14.45 1.95
CA ALA A 161 11.27 14.44 3.41
C ALA A 161 9.94 14.72 4.14
N VAL A 162 9.11 15.62 3.62
CA VAL A 162 7.76 15.87 4.14
C VAL A 162 6.90 14.62 4.00
N ASP A 163 6.84 14.06 2.80
CA ASP A 163 5.96 12.93 2.47
C ASP A 163 6.32 11.67 3.24
N VAL A 164 7.61 11.40 3.35
CA VAL A 164 8.15 10.29 4.13
C VAL A 164 7.80 10.45 5.61
N THR A 165 8.04 11.63 6.19
CA THR A 165 7.72 11.88 7.60
C THR A 165 6.22 11.75 7.86
N ALA A 166 5.39 12.36 7.02
CA ALA A 166 3.93 12.33 7.16
C ALA A 166 3.41 10.90 7.07
N THR A 167 3.95 10.13 6.14
CA THR A 167 3.55 8.74 5.95
C THR A 167 3.98 7.86 7.11
N VAL A 168 5.23 7.97 7.57
CA VAL A 168 5.68 7.20 8.74
C VAL A 168 4.89 7.57 9.99
N PHE A 169 4.61 8.85 10.19
CA PHE A 169 3.81 9.33 11.33
C PHE A 169 2.40 8.73 11.34
N VAL A 170 1.69 8.76 10.20
CA VAL A 170 0.32 8.22 10.11
C VAL A 170 0.29 6.68 10.22
N MET A 171 1.33 6.02 9.72
CA MET A 171 1.35 4.56 9.58
C MET A 171 1.91 3.81 10.78
N ASN A 172 2.51 4.49 11.75
CA ASN A 172 2.97 3.88 12.99
C ASN A 172 2.01 4.24 14.13
N ASP A 173 1.61 3.24 14.90
CA ASP A 173 0.70 3.43 16.02
C ASP A 173 1.24 4.46 17.01
N GLY A 174 0.43 5.47 17.32
CA GLY A 174 0.80 6.57 18.21
C GLY A 174 1.79 7.58 17.62
N GLY A 175 2.09 7.54 16.32
CA GLY A 175 2.93 8.54 15.65
C GLY A 175 4.42 8.47 15.99
N ARG A 176 4.87 7.38 16.63
CA ARG A 176 6.25 7.20 17.09
C ARG A 176 6.99 6.26 16.16
N PHE A 177 8.22 6.60 15.80
CA PHE A 177 8.99 5.82 14.83
C PHE A 177 10.51 5.95 15.01
N HIS A 178 11.25 4.98 14.48
CA HIS A 178 12.70 4.98 14.46
C HIS A 178 13.24 5.43 13.09
N ARG A 179 14.53 5.79 13.03
CA ARG A 179 15.23 6.12 11.78
C ARG A 179 15.07 5.05 10.70
N ARG A 180 15.09 3.77 11.06
CA ARG A 180 14.85 2.65 10.12
C ARG A 180 13.48 2.68 9.43
N HIS A 181 12.45 3.24 10.08
CA HIS A 181 11.13 3.38 9.48
C HIS A 181 11.14 4.48 8.40
N LEU A 182 11.86 5.58 8.64
CA LEU A 182 12.08 6.63 7.64
C LEU A 182 12.86 6.09 6.44
N PHE A 183 13.89 5.26 6.65
CA PHE A 183 14.60 4.60 5.53
C PHE A 183 13.70 3.72 4.69
N ALA A 184 12.98 2.81 5.34
CA ALA A 184 12.08 1.91 4.63
C ALA A 184 11.05 2.72 3.82
N GLU A 185 10.58 3.85 4.35
CA GLU A 185 9.63 4.69 3.67
C GLU A 185 10.25 5.56 2.57
N ALA A 186 11.44 6.12 2.77
CA ALA A 186 12.16 6.86 1.74
C ALA A 186 12.42 5.98 0.51
N ARG A 187 12.82 4.72 0.70
CA ARG A 187 13.00 3.76 -0.39
C ARG A 187 11.70 3.45 -1.12
N ARG A 188 10.59 3.28 -0.40
CA ARG A 188 9.27 3.10 -1.03
C ARG A 188 8.83 4.33 -1.80
N HIS A 189 9.04 5.52 -1.25
CA HIS A 189 8.75 6.79 -1.91
C HIS A 189 9.57 6.92 -3.20
N LEU A 190 10.86 6.62 -3.15
CA LEU A 190 11.73 6.62 -4.33
C LEU A 190 11.27 5.62 -5.39
N ALA A 191 10.91 4.39 -5.01
CA ALA A 191 10.36 3.41 -5.95
C ALA A 191 9.06 3.92 -6.62
N LEU A 192 8.21 4.62 -5.86
CA LEU A 192 6.97 5.21 -6.35
C LEU A 192 7.23 6.38 -7.33
N VAL A 193 8.17 7.27 -7.00
CA VAL A 193 8.43 8.48 -7.79
C VAL A 193 9.28 8.16 -9.03
N LEU A 194 10.29 7.30 -8.89
CA LEU A 194 11.24 6.99 -9.96
C LEU A 194 10.72 5.95 -10.96
N ARG A 195 9.68 5.19 -10.61
CA ARG A 195 9.00 4.23 -11.52
C ARG A 195 9.96 3.27 -12.22
N GLY A 196 10.93 2.75 -11.48
CA GLY A 196 11.93 1.82 -11.99
C GLY A 196 13.19 2.49 -12.57
N ARG A 197 13.31 3.83 -12.53
CA ARG A 197 14.61 4.47 -12.78
C ARG A 197 15.59 4.19 -11.67
N ARG A 198 16.86 4.06 -12.04
CA ARG A 198 17.95 4.00 -11.06
C ARG A 198 18.03 5.33 -10.30
N ARG A 199 18.16 5.25 -8.97
CA ARG A 199 18.42 6.41 -8.12
C ARG A 199 19.91 6.63 -7.90
N ASP A 200 20.26 7.83 -7.50
CA ASP A 200 21.59 8.12 -6.99
C ASP A 200 21.85 7.39 -5.66
N PRO A 201 23.04 6.78 -5.48
CA PRO A 201 23.45 6.22 -4.19
C PRO A 201 23.37 7.25 -3.07
N GLY A 202 22.82 6.86 -1.91
CA GLY A 202 22.68 7.74 -0.74
C GLY A 202 21.52 8.75 -0.80
N LEU A 203 20.73 8.80 -1.87
CA LEU A 203 19.56 9.68 -1.95
C LEU A 203 18.53 9.41 -0.83
N ASP A 204 18.35 8.15 -0.43
CA ASP A 204 17.52 7.78 0.72
C ASP A 204 18.08 8.31 2.04
N ASP A 205 19.40 8.25 2.24
CA ASP A 205 20.08 8.85 3.40
C ASP A 205 19.84 10.36 3.46
N LEU A 206 19.95 11.06 2.33
CA LEU A 206 19.70 12.50 2.24
C LEU A 206 18.24 12.86 2.60
N ILE A 207 17.28 12.10 2.08
CA ILE A 207 15.85 12.29 2.42
C ILE A 207 15.62 12.07 3.92
N VAL A 208 16.19 11.01 4.50
CA VAL A 208 16.06 10.72 5.93
C VAL A 208 16.71 11.80 6.79
N ALA A 209 17.90 12.28 6.41
CA ALA A 209 18.57 13.37 7.12
C ALA A 209 17.76 14.68 7.07
N ALA A 210 17.20 15.03 5.91
CA ALA A 210 16.31 16.18 5.75
C ALA A 210 15.02 16.04 6.57
N ALA A 211 14.42 14.84 6.58
CA ALA A 211 13.25 14.52 7.39
C ALA A 211 13.51 14.71 8.89
N ILE A 212 14.60 14.12 9.41
CA ILE A 212 14.95 14.21 10.83
C ILE A 212 15.22 15.66 11.24
N SER A 213 16.05 16.38 10.47
CA SER A 213 16.44 17.75 10.79
C SER A 213 15.26 18.74 10.74
N THR A 214 14.35 18.57 9.78
CA THR A 214 13.32 19.58 9.49
C THR A 214 11.96 19.25 10.11
N HIS A 215 11.59 17.97 10.18
CA HIS A 215 10.21 17.54 10.44
C HIS A 215 10.04 16.63 11.66
N CYS A 216 11.12 16.15 12.27
CA CYS A 216 11.05 15.27 13.42
C CYS A 216 11.44 15.97 14.74
N LEU A 217 10.94 15.42 15.83
CA LEU A 217 11.38 15.66 17.21
C LEU A 217 11.95 14.36 17.75
N ASP A 218 13.16 14.42 18.30
CA ASP A 218 13.74 13.31 19.08
C ASP A 218 13.06 13.30 20.46
N ILE A 219 12.40 12.19 20.79
CA ILE A 219 11.71 11.98 22.08
C ILE A 219 12.44 10.93 22.93
N SER A 220 13.68 10.62 22.57
CA SER A 220 14.50 9.64 23.28
C SER A 220 15.10 10.26 24.54
N GLU A 221 15.03 9.50 25.63
CA GLU A 221 15.88 9.70 26.81
C GLU A 221 16.90 8.55 26.85
N PRO A 222 18.05 8.68 26.15
CA PRO A 222 19.01 7.59 26.05
C PRO A 222 19.67 7.32 27.40
N LYS A 223 19.31 6.19 28.02
CA LYS A 223 19.89 5.72 29.29
C LYS A 223 21.19 4.92 29.11
N THR A 224 21.53 4.59 27.88
CA THR A 224 22.71 3.79 27.51
C THR A 224 23.46 4.43 26.36
N THR A 225 24.75 4.10 26.23
CA THR A 225 25.59 4.54 25.10
C THR A 225 25.04 4.08 23.76
N LEU A 226 24.47 2.87 23.70
CA LEU A 226 23.78 2.36 22.51
C LEU A 226 22.56 3.22 22.14
N GLY A 227 21.82 3.71 23.14
CA GLY A 227 20.68 4.62 22.94
C GLY A 227 21.08 5.98 22.35
N LEU A 228 22.35 6.36 22.41
CA LEU A 228 22.83 7.58 21.76
C LEU A 228 22.90 7.46 20.24
N LEU A 229 23.04 6.25 19.70
CA LEU A 229 23.15 5.97 18.27
C LEU A 229 21.83 6.27 17.55
N SER A 230 21.92 6.84 16.35
CA SER A 230 20.78 7.33 15.55
C SER A 230 19.69 6.28 15.30
N ASP A 231 20.07 5.01 15.24
CA ASP A 231 19.18 3.90 14.91
C ASP A 231 18.32 3.46 16.10
N TYR A 232 18.73 3.82 17.32
CA TYR A 232 18.02 3.53 18.57
C TYR A 232 17.20 4.72 19.07
N ARG A 233 17.38 5.89 18.44
CA ARG A 233 16.55 7.07 18.69
C ARG A 233 15.10 6.81 18.27
N LEU A 234 14.18 7.31 19.09
CA LEU A 234 12.75 7.35 18.86
C LEU A 234 12.34 8.79 18.53
N TYR A 235 11.60 8.94 17.44
CA TYR A 235 11.15 10.22 16.91
C TYR A 235 9.61 10.27 16.86
N THR A 236 9.09 11.50 16.83
CA THR A 236 7.74 11.83 16.38
C THR A 236 7.81 12.97 15.36
N ALA A 237 6.75 13.20 14.59
CA ALA A 237 6.68 14.38 13.73
C ALA A 237 6.47 15.67 14.55
N ARG A 238 6.91 16.80 14.00
CA ARG A 238 6.73 18.16 14.58
C ARG A 238 5.31 18.69 14.50
N TRP A 239 4.45 18.08 13.69
CA TRP A 239 3.03 18.41 13.57
C TRP A 239 2.16 17.48 14.41
N ALA A 240 1.00 17.96 14.85
CA ALA A 240 0.04 17.14 15.57
C ALA A 240 -0.86 16.36 14.59
N LEU A 241 -1.37 15.20 15.04
CA LEU A 241 -2.35 14.43 14.27
C LEU A 241 -3.66 15.21 14.04
N ALA A 242 -3.96 16.18 14.90
CA ALA A 242 -5.10 17.10 14.78
C ALA A 242 -4.94 18.12 13.64
N ASP A 243 -3.69 18.44 13.27
CA ASP A 243 -3.38 19.34 12.15
C ASP A 243 -3.53 18.62 10.79
N LEU A 244 -3.74 17.30 10.81
CA LEU A 244 -3.95 16.46 9.63
C LEU A 244 -5.45 16.11 9.52
N PRO A 245 -6.04 16.11 8.31
CA PRO A 245 -7.47 15.90 8.16
C PRO A 245 -7.91 14.59 8.83
N ALA A 246 -8.84 14.72 9.78
CA ALA A 246 -9.50 13.58 10.39
C ALA A 246 -10.45 12.91 9.39
N ARG A 247 -10.70 11.62 9.62
CA ARG A 247 -11.75 10.80 8.98
C ARG A 247 -12.96 11.65 8.57
N PRO A 248 -13.34 11.71 7.28
CA PRO A 248 -14.61 12.33 6.92
C PRO A 248 -15.72 11.57 7.65
N ARG A 249 -16.53 12.28 8.45
CA ARG A 249 -17.82 11.74 8.88
C ARG A 249 -18.63 11.48 7.61
N PRO A 250 -19.29 10.32 7.47
CA PRO A 250 -20.31 10.19 6.44
C PRO A 250 -21.33 11.33 6.67
N PRO A 251 -21.85 11.95 5.59
CA PRO A 251 -22.86 12.99 5.73
C PRO A 251 -24.01 12.41 6.53
N THR A 252 -24.43 13.13 7.58
CA THR A 252 -25.65 12.83 8.30
C THR A 252 -26.78 12.77 7.27
N PRO A 253 -27.54 11.66 7.17
CA PRO A 253 -28.69 11.62 6.29
C PRO A 253 -29.61 12.76 6.70
N VAL A 254 -29.86 13.67 5.76
CA VAL A 254 -30.92 14.67 5.91
C VAL A 254 -32.21 13.85 6.08
N PRO A 255 -32.99 14.05 7.15
CA PRO A 255 -34.27 13.38 7.29
C PRO A 255 -35.16 13.80 6.12
N ASP A 256 -35.47 12.84 5.24
CA ASP A 256 -36.45 13.01 4.17
C ASP A 256 -37.82 13.29 4.80
N PRO A 257 -38.44 14.47 4.61
CA PRO A 257 -39.70 14.83 5.23
C PRO A 257 -40.92 14.15 4.55
N GLY A 258 -40.73 13.04 3.83
CA GLY A 258 -41.74 12.45 2.95
C GLY A 258 -42.36 11.10 3.37
N ARG A 259 -41.88 10.39 4.40
CA ARG A 259 -42.39 9.04 4.71
C ARG A 259 -43.40 9.04 5.86
N GLN A 260 -44.68 9.24 5.52
CA GLN A 260 -45.78 8.74 6.35
C GLN A 260 -45.89 7.21 6.22
N PRO A 261 -46.18 6.48 7.31
CA PRO A 261 -46.48 5.04 7.25
C PRO A 261 -47.96 4.83 6.89
N SER A 262 -48.22 4.15 5.77
CA SER A 262 -49.57 3.64 5.47
C SER A 262 -49.74 2.23 6.01
N ALA A 263 -50.85 2.03 6.71
CA ALA A 263 -51.29 0.80 7.33
C ALA A 263 -51.85 -0.23 6.32
N ASP A 264 -51.71 -1.50 6.71
CA ASP A 264 -52.46 -2.72 6.35
C ASP A 264 -53.28 -2.80 5.06
N SER A 265 -52.99 -3.86 4.28
CA SER A 265 -54.00 -4.73 3.66
C SER A 265 -53.34 -6.06 3.24
N GLY A 266 -53.91 -7.18 3.69
CA GLY A 266 -53.45 -8.54 3.41
C GLY A 266 -54.17 -9.20 2.23
N GLU A 267 -53.42 -9.94 1.41
CA GLU A 267 -53.64 -11.34 0.98
C GLU A 267 -52.52 -11.78 -0.01
N PRO A 268 -52.24 -13.09 -0.18
CA PRO A 268 -50.97 -13.59 -0.69
C PRO A 268 -51.03 -14.06 -2.17
N ALA A 269 -49.96 -13.83 -2.95
CA ALA A 269 -49.66 -14.66 -4.14
C ALA A 269 -48.22 -14.53 -4.67
N ALA A 270 -47.59 -15.70 -4.80
CA ALA A 270 -46.61 -16.16 -5.79
C ALA A 270 -45.13 -15.70 -5.74
N PRO A 271 -44.19 -16.64 -6.00
CA PRO A 271 -42.75 -16.41 -5.89
C PRO A 271 -42.24 -15.64 -7.11
N ARG A 272 -41.56 -14.51 -6.87
CA ARG A 272 -40.82 -13.80 -7.91
C ARG A 272 -39.34 -14.10 -7.82
N THR A 273 -38.87 -14.64 -8.92
CA THR A 273 -37.48 -14.82 -9.32
C THR A 273 -36.74 -13.49 -9.46
N ASP A 274 -35.43 -13.61 -9.27
CA ASP A 274 -34.33 -12.82 -9.79
C ASP A 274 -33.87 -11.57 -9.01
N GLN A 275 -32.66 -11.74 -8.47
CA GLN A 275 -31.86 -10.77 -7.75
C GLN A 275 -31.33 -9.71 -8.72
N GLY A 276 -32.01 -8.57 -8.78
CA GLY A 276 -31.42 -7.34 -9.29
C GLY A 276 -30.27 -6.91 -8.37
N ALA A 277 -29.08 -6.76 -8.96
CA ALA A 277 -27.85 -6.31 -8.34
C ALA A 277 -28.06 -5.03 -7.51
N GLY A 278 -28.29 -5.20 -6.21
CA GLY A 278 -28.22 -4.14 -5.22
C GLY A 278 -26.76 -3.75 -5.03
N GLU A 279 -26.46 -2.48 -5.31
CA GLU A 279 -25.23 -1.82 -4.91
C GLU A 279 -24.91 -2.12 -3.45
N TRP A 280 -23.88 -2.94 -3.21
CA TRP A 280 -23.32 -3.07 -1.88
C TRP A 280 -22.55 -1.77 -1.57
N GLU A 281 -23.22 -0.82 -0.94
CA GLU A 281 -22.56 0.23 -0.16
C GLU A 281 -21.86 -0.42 1.03
N VAL A 282 -20.65 -0.92 0.79
CA VAL A 282 -19.70 -1.28 1.84
C VAL A 282 -19.24 0.03 2.50
N PRO A 283 -19.30 0.17 3.84
CA PRO A 283 -18.84 1.36 4.53
C PRO A 283 -17.36 1.66 4.20
N ARG A 284 -17.12 2.67 3.35
CA ARG A 284 -15.78 3.09 2.93
C ARG A 284 -15.06 3.80 4.08
N LEU A 285 -14.44 3.03 4.97
CA LEU A 285 -13.33 3.51 5.77
C LEU A 285 -12.24 3.98 4.79
N ARG A 286 -11.90 5.27 4.75
CA ARG A 286 -10.69 5.70 4.02
C ARG A 286 -9.49 5.03 4.68
N LEU A 287 -8.80 4.22 3.91
CA LEU A 287 -7.80 3.31 4.40
C LEU A 287 -6.52 4.08 4.75
N SER A 288 -5.74 3.53 5.69
CA SER A 288 -4.70 4.28 6.40
C SER A 288 -3.58 4.85 5.51
N TYR A 289 -3.32 4.24 4.35
CA TYR A 289 -2.38 4.78 3.34
C TYR A 289 -2.91 6.03 2.63
N ASP A 290 -4.19 6.08 2.25
CA ASP A 290 -4.78 7.26 1.59
C ASP A 290 -4.74 8.47 2.52
N ARG A 291 -4.97 8.23 3.82
CA ARG A 291 -4.82 9.26 4.86
C ARG A 291 -3.38 9.78 4.96
N ALA A 292 -2.40 8.89 4.82
CA ALA A 292 -0.99 9.24 4.85
C ALA A 292 -0.59 10.13 3.65
N VAL A 293 -1.09 9.82 2.45
CA VAL A 293 -0.88 10.64 1.25
C VAL A 293 -1.52 12.02 1.39
N LEU A 294 -2.76 12.06 1.90
CA LEU A 294 -3.46 13.33 2.16
C LEU A 294 -2.76 14.17 3.23
N ALA A 295 -2.23 13.55 4.28
CA ALA A 295 -1.45 14.23 5.30
C ALA A 295 -0.21 14.91 4.69
N GLY A 296 0.53 14.20 3.83
CA GLY A 296 1.66 14.78 3.10
C GLY A 296 1.24 15.99 2.26
N ALA A 297 0.13 15.89 1.52
CA ALA A 297 -0.38 16.99 0.69
C ALA A 297 -0.71 18.25 1.50
N VAL A 298 -1.43 18.11 2.61
CA VAL A 298 -1.80 19.23 3.48
C VAL A 298 -0.58 19.91 4.09
N VAL A 299 0.42 19.14 4.53
CA VAL A 299 1.66 19.70 5.08
C VAL A 299 2.43 20.50 4.03
N ARG A 300 2.48 20.02 2.78
CA ARG A 300 3.11 20.77 1.68
C ARG A 300 2.38 22.07 1.38
N GLU A 301 1.05 22.04 1.32
CA GLU A 301 0.23 23.24 1.09
C GLU A 301 0.41 24.27 2.20
N ASN A 302 0.38 23.86 3.47
CA ASN A 302 0.59 24.78 4.60
C ASN A 302 1.98 25.45 4.55
N ARG A 303 3.00 24.76 4.06
CA ARG A 303 4.34 25.33 3.89
C ARG A 303 4.40 26.35 2.75
N LEU A 304 3.74 26.08 1.63
CA LEU A 304 3.66 27.02 0.51
C LEU A 304 2.94 28.31 0.92
N HIS A 305 1.86 28.20 1.71
CA HIS A 305 1.13 29.36 2.23
C HIS A 305 1.91 30.11 3.33
N GLY A 306 2.62 29.39 4.21
CA GLY A 306 3.49 30.01 5.22
C GLY A 306 4.68 30.79 4.62
N LEU A 307 5.23 30.32 3.50
CA LEU A 307 6.27 31.04 2.74
C LEU A 307 5.73 32.30 2.04
N GLN A 308 4.46 32.30 1.59
CA GLN A 308 3.84 33.49 1.00
C GLN A 308 3.52 34.57 2.04
N LEU A 309 3.19 34.20 3.28
CA LEU A 309 2.90 35.15 4.37
C LEU A 309 4.16 35.79 5.00
N HIS A 310 5.37 35.32 4.67
CA HIS A 310 6.63 35.93 5.11
C HIS A 310 7.42 36.60 3.98
N GLY A 311 6.96 36.52 2.73
CA GLY A 311 7.60 37.15 1.57
C GLY A 311 7.13 38.56 1.23
N GLY A 312 6.24 39.16 2.03
CA GLY A 312 5.53 40.38 1.65
C GLY A 312 5.50 41.48 2.71
N VAL A 313 6.64 42.03 3.11
CA VAL A 313 6.80 43.47 3.41
C VAL A 313 8.28 43.86 3.24
N SER A 314 8.65 44.39 2.08
CA SER A 314 9.81 45.29 1.93
C SER A 314 9.61 46.09 0.65
N HIS A 315 8.75 47.09 0.70
CA HIS A 315 8.81 48.20 -0.24
C HIS A 315 8.23 49.47 0.40
N LEU A 316 9.00 50.55 0.25
CA LEU A 316 8.70 51.97 0.49
C LEU A 316 8.74 52.37 1.98
N THR A 317 9.58 53.31 2.40
CA THR A 317 9.71 54.67 1.84
C THR A 317 11.12 55.24 1.96
N SER A 318 11.56 55.87 0.87
CA SER A 318 12.64 56.84 0.83
C SER A 318 12.02 58.24 0.90
N LEU A 319 12.41 59.03 1.92
CA LEU A 319 12.61 60.50 1.95
C LEU A 319 11.42 61.43 1.54
N PRO A 320 11.38 62.71 1.96
CA PRO A 320 12.47 63.68 2.16
C PRO A 320 12.92 63.91 3.61
#